data_AF-A0A502MF27-F1
#
_entry.id   AF-A0A502MF27-F1
#
_cell.length_a   1.000
_cell.length_b   1.000
_cell.length_c   1.000
_cell.angle_alpha   90.00
_cell.angle_beta   90.00
_cell.angle_gamma   90.00
#
_symmetry.space_group_name_H-M   'P 1'
#
loop_
_entity.id
_entity.type
_entity.pdbx_description
1 polymer ?
#
loop_
_entity_poly.entity_id
_entity_poly.type
_entity_poly.pdbx_seq_one_letter_code
_entity_poly.pdbx_strand_id
1 'polypeptide(L)' 'MCRRYKRYLPWSEIHRLYRLTAPADLGRNDAPRYNIAPTDEVPFITTAEDGNHKVRSGRW' A
#
# COMPACT_ATOMS: atom_id res chain seq x y z
N MET A 1 -16.93 -10.92 9.52
CA MET A 1 -15.49 -10.78 9.85
C MET A 1 -14.65 -11.28 8.69
N CYS A 2 -13.98 -10.40 7.94
CA CYS A 2 -13.11 -10.80 6.85
C CYS A 2 -11.69 -11.03 7.40
N ARG A 3 -11.20 -12.28 7.40
CA ARG A 3 -9.87 -12.64 7.95
C ARG A 3 -8.75 -12.63 6.91
N ARG A 4 -9.08 -12.49 5.62
CA ARG A 4 -8.11 -12.47 4.52
C ARG A 4 -8.56 -11.53 3.43
N TYR A 5 -7.61 -10.92 2.73
CA TYR A 5 -7.91 -10.12 1.55
C TYR A 5 -6.90 -10.33 0.42
N LYS A 6 -7.27 -9.84 -0.77
CA LYS A 6 -6.47 -9.86 -1.97
C LYS A 6 -6.06 -8.44 -2.33
N ARG A 7 -4.76 -8.22 -2.57
CA ARG A 7 -4.25 -7.02 -3.24
C ARG A 7 -3.91 -7.39 -4.67
N TYR A 8 -4.86 -7.15 -5.56
CA TYR A 8 -4.79 -7.52 -6.97
C TYR A 8 -4.18 -6.43 -7.85
N LEU A 9 -4.22 -5.17 -7.42
CA LEU A 9 -3.63 -4.07 -8.18
C LEU A 9 -2.10 -4.07 -8.04
N PRO A 10 -1.36 -3.87 -9.14
CA PRO A 10 0.08 -3.64 -9.08
C PRO A 10 0.37 -2.29 -8.42
N TRP A 11 1.61 -2.10 -7.97
CA TRP A 11 2.00 -0.87 -7.27
C TRP A 11 1.77 0.38 -8.12
N SER A 12 2.02 0.33 -9.42
CA SER A 12 1.81 1.46 -10.34
C SER A 12 0.38 2.00 -10.33
N GLU A 13 -0.62 1.12 -10.24
CA GLU A 13 -2.04 1.49 -10.17
C GLU A 13 -2.39 2.12 -8.81
N ILE A 14 -1.87 1.54 -7.71
CA ILE A 14 -2.04 2.10 -6.36
C ILE A 14 -1.41 3.49 -6.26
N HIS A 15 -0.19 3.64 -6.78
CA HIS A 15 0.56 4.87 -6.82
C HIS A 15 -0.20 5.98 -7.56
N ARG A 16 -0.77 5.64 -8.73
CA ARG A 16 -1.59 6.56 -9.52
C ARG A 16 -2.88 6.96 -8.79
N LEU A 17 -3.57 6.01 -8.15
CA LEU A 17 -4.83 6.24 -7.45
C LEU A 17 -4.66 7.21 -6.27
N TYR A 18 -3.58 7.05 -5.50
CA TYR A 18 -3.29 7.88 -4.33
C TYR A 18 -2.41 9.09 -4.63
N ARG A 19 -1.97 9.29 -5.87
CA ARG A 19 -1.05 10.37 -6.29
C ARG A 19 0.16 10.47 -5.36
N LEU A 20 0.79 9.33 -5.08
CA LEU A 20 2.00 9.31 -4.27
C LEU A 20 3.10 10.03 -5.05
N THR A 21 3.73 11.03 -4.45
CA THR A 21 4.75 11.86 -5.12
C THR A 21 6.11 11.75 -4.44
N ALA A 22 6.21 11.02 -3.32
CA ALA A 22 7.46 10.84 -2.62
C ALA A 22 8.44 10.01 -3.48
N PRO A 23 9.73 10.39 -3.55
CA PRO A 23 10.74 9.66 -4.32
C PRO A 23 10.85 8.18 -3.95
N ALA A 24 10.61 7.83 -2.68
CA ALA A 24 10.65 6.45 -2.19
C ALA A 24 9.51 5.57 -2.75
N ASP A 25 8.40 6.17 -3.20
CA ASP A 25 7.24 5.46 -3.76
C ASP A 25 7.35 5.31 -5.30
N LEU A 26 8.14 6.18 -5.93
CA LEU A 26 8.47 6.19 -7.37
C LEU A 26 9.51 5.10 -7.69
N GLY A 27 9.07 3.83 -7.77
CA GLY A 27 9.92 2.70 -8.15
C GLY A 27 9.72 1.44 -7.32
N ARG A 28 8.85 1.47 -6.31
CA ARG A 28 8.47 0.29 -5.57
C ARG A 28 7.75 -0.71 -6.49
N ASN A 29 8.18 -1.96 -6.48
CA ASN A 29 7.64 -3.01 -7.36
C ASN A 29 7.12 -4.18 -6.53
N ASP A 30 6.14 -3.92 -5.67
CA ASP A 30 5.57 -4.99 -4.88
C ASP A 30 4.72 -5.92 -5.75
N ALA A 31 4.97 -7.23 -5.66
CA ALA A 31 4.16 -8.22 -6.34
C ALA A 31 2.71 -8.25 -5.82
N PRO A 32 1.71 -8.56 -6.67
CA PRO A 32 0.35 -8.84 -6.22
C PRO A 32 0.32 -9.95 -5.17
N ARG A 33 -0.55 -9.84 -4.16
CA ARG A 33 -0.70 -10.83 -3.08
C ARG A 33 -2.17 -11.21 -2.93
N TYR A 34 -2.49 -12.49 -3.16
CA TYR A 34 -3.89 -12.97 -3.24
C TYR A 34 -4.39 -13.72 -1.99
N ASN A 35 -3.64 -13.70 -0.90
CA ASN A 35 -4.01 -14.40 0.33
C ASN A 35 -3.31 -13.78 1.56
N ILE A 36 -3.52 -12.48 1.78
CA ILE A 36 -2.92 -11.76 2.91
C ILE A 36 -3.62 -12.13 4.20
N ALA A 37 -2.87 -12.47 5.24
CA ALA A 37 -3.35 -12.82 6.57
C ALA A 37 -3.14 -11.67 7.58
N PRO A 38 -3.87 -11.66 8.73
CA PRO A 38 -3.79 -10.57 9.71
C PRO A 38 -2.42 -10.41 10.39
N THR A 39 -1.52 -11.38 10.27
CA THR A 39 -0.16 -11.29 10.79
C THR A 39 0.84 -10.73 9.78
N ASP A 40 0.42 -10.59 8.53
CA ASP A 40 1.32 -10.17 7.46
C ASP A 40 1.57 -8.67 7.53
N GLU A 41 2.77 -8.28 7.14
CA GLU A 41 3.11 -6.88 6.92
C GLU A 41 2.53 -6.41 5.58
N VAL A 42 1.85 -5.28 5.60
CA VAL A 42 1.10 -4.71 4.48
C VAL A 42 1.31 -3.20 4.39
N PRO A 43 1.20 -2.61 3.19
CA PRO A 43 1.24 -1.16 3.04
C PRO A 43 -0.09 -0.51 3.43
N PHE A 44 0.00 0.58 4.18
CA PHE A 44 -1.08 1.50 4.50
C PHE A 44 -0.81 2.86 3.88
N ILE A 45 -1.84 3.48 3.31
CA ILE A 45 -1.79 4.87 2.88
C ILE A 45 -2.37 5.73 4.00
N THR A 46 -1.59 6.71 4.46
CA THR A 46 -1.97 7.62 5.53
C THR A 46 -1.79 9.05 5.05
N THR A 47 -2.52 9.99 5.65
CA THR A 47 -2.29 11.42 5.41
C THR A 47 -1.05 11.86 6.20
N ALA A 48 -0.18 12.61 5.53
CA ALA A 48 0.97 13.29 6.11
C ALA A 48 0.55 14.64 6.71
N GLU A 49 1.44 15.28 7.47
CA GLU A 49 1.17 16.56 8.11
C GLU A 49 1.02 17.71 7.10
N ASP A 50 1.63 17.57 5.92
CA ASP A 50 1.53 18.49 4.79
C ASP A 50 0.27 18.26 3.93
N GLY A 51 -0.60 17.33 4.33
CA GLY A 51 -1.82 16.96 3.60
C GLY A 51 -1.58 15.99 2.42
N ASN A 52 -0.34 15.61 2.12
CA ASN A 52 -0.05 14.62 1.09
C ASN A 52 -0.30 13.18 1.59
N HIS A 53 -0.41 12.23 0.67
CA HIS A 53 -0.46 10.81 1.02
C HIS A 53 0.95 10.26 1.22
N LYS A 54 1.15 9.49 2.29
CA LYS A 54 2.39 8.77 2.58
C LYS A 54 2.12 7.28 2.76
N VAL A 55 3.07 6.47 2.31
CA VAL A 55 3.06 5.03 2.52
C VAL A 55 3.71 4.70 3.86
N ARG A 56 3.07 3.80 4.59
CA ARG A 56 3.59 3.16 5.81
C ARG A 56 3.46 1.65 5.66
N SER A 57 4.38 0.89 6.25
CA SER A 57 4.24 -0.56 6.35
C SER A 57 3.91 -0.92 7.80
N GLY A 58 3.05 -1.91 7.99
CA GLY A 58 2.71 -2.41 9.31
C GLY A 58 1.99 -3.74 9.26
N ARG A 59 1.85 -4.37 10.41
CA ARG A 59 1.03 -5.57 10.54
C ARG A 59 -0.43 -5.21 10.30
N TRP A 60 -1.14 -6.04 9.52
CA TRP A 60 -2.59 -5.88 9.38
C TRP A 60 -3.32 -5.97 10.73
#